data_AF-A0A8S1D138-F1
#
_entry.id   AF-A0A8S1D138-F1
#
_cell.length_a   1.000
_cell.length_b   1.000
_cell.length_c   1.000
_cell.angle_alpha   90.00
_cell.angle_beta   90.00
_cell.angle_gamma   90.00
#
_symmetry.space_group_name_H-M   'P 1'
#
loop_
_entity.id
_entity.type
_entity.pdbx_description
1 polymer ?
#
loop_
_entity_poly.entity_id
_entity_poly.type
_entity_poly.pdbx_seq_one_letter_code
_entity_poly.pdbx_strand_id
1 'polypeptide(L)'
;MLDVGRKRASELGFSGMEWLQGNAECLSSIADNTYDSYTIAFGIRNVTHIDKALKEAYRVLKPGGQFMCLEFSQVQNENLRWLYDQYSFQAIPVMGQLIAGQWKAYQYLVESIRQFPNQEEFAGMIERAGFAFVRHENLTFGVVAIHCGHKL
;
A
#
# COMPACT_ATOMS: atom_id res chain seq x y z
N MET A 1 -13.82 9.52 -1.69
CA MET A 1 -12.58 9.46 -0.88
C MET A 1 -11.94 10.83 -0.73
N LEU A 2 -11.60 11.53 -1.82
CA LEU A 2 -10.98 12.87 -1.76
C LEU A 2 -11.83 13.89 -1.00
N ASP A 3 -13.16 13.93 -1.22
CA ASP A 3 -14.04 14.89 -0.51
C ASP A 3 -14.05 14.68 1.01
N VAL A 4 -13.98 13.42 1.46
CA VAL A 4 -13.87 13.09 2.89
C VAL A 4 -12.53 13.57 3.45
N GLY A 5 -11.45 13.42 2.67
CA GLY A 5 -10.12 13.95 3.02
C GLY A 5 -10.12 15.47 3.15
N ARG A 6 -10.67 16.18 2.15
CA ARG A 6 -10.80 17.65 2.16
C ARG A 6 -11.56 18.16 3.37
N LYS A 7 -12.69 17.52 3.69
CA LYS A 7 -13.50 17.89 4.85
C LYS A 7 -12.71 17.76 6.15
N ARG A 8 -12.06 16.62 6.38
CA ARG A 8 -11.26 16.37 7.61
C ARG A 8 -10.06 17.30 7.71
N ALA A 9 -9.36 17.55 6.60
CA ALA A 9 -8.26 18.50 6.55
C ALA A 9 -8.71 19.90 7.00
N SER A 10 -9.86 20.36 6.49
CA SER A 10 -10.44 21.64 6.88
C SER A 10 -10.83 21.67 8.36
N GLU A 11 -11.41 20.60 8.90
CA GLU A 11 -11.79 20.49 10.31
C GLU A 11 -10.56 20.52 11.25
N LEU A 12 -9.45 19.94 10.82
CA LEU A 12 -8.18 19.92 11.55
C LEU A 12 -7.31 21.17 11.34
N GLY A 13 -7.76 22.11 10.50
CA GLY A 13 -7.04 23.36 10.22
C GLY A 13 -5.82 23.20 9.29
N PHE A 14 -5.69 22.08 8.57
CA PHE A 14 -4.63 21.90 7.58
C PHE A 14 -4.92 22.66 6.29
N SER A 15 -3.92 23.39 5.79
CA SER A 15 -3.98 24.17 4.54
C SER A 15 -2.78 23.86 3.64
N GLY A 16 -2.80 24.34 2.39
CA GLY A 16 -1.69 24.14 1.44
C GLY A 16 -1.62 22.76 0.77
N MET A 17 -2.70 21.98 0.81
CA MET A 17 -2.79 20.68 0.14
C MET A 17 -3.53 20.78 -1.19
N GLU A 18 -2.97 20.14 -2.21
CA GLU A 18 -3.62 19.94 -3.50
C GLU A 18 -4.26 18.55 -3.57
N TRP A 19 -5.48 18.48 -4.10
CA TRP A 19 -6.25 17.24 -4.19
C TRP A 19 -6.48 16.89 -5.65
N LEU A 20 -5.79 15.86 -6.13
CA LEU A 20 -5.89 15.40 -7.51
C LEU A 20 -6.62 14.04 -7.56
N GLN A 21 -7.62 13.93 -8.43
CA GLN A 21 -8.18 12.64 -8.82
C GLN A 21 -7.37 12.10 -10.00
N GLY A 22 -6.78 10.92 -9.84
CA GLY A 22 -5.97 10.29 -10.86
C GLY A 22 -5.95 8.77 -10.72
N ASN A 23 -5.48 8.11 -11.77
CA ASN A 23 -5.20 6.68 -11.75
C ASN A 23 -3.74 6.48 -11.32
N ALA A 24 -3.48 5.69 -10.28
CA ALA A 24 -2.14 5.42 -9.80
C ALA A 24 -1.23 4.75 -10.86
N GLU A 25 -1.80 4.05 -11.83
CA GLU A 25 -1.08 3.44 -12.95
C GLU A 25 -0.79 4.41 -14.10
N CYS A 26 -1.33 5.63 -14.05
CA CYS A 26 -1.14 6.67 -15.07
C CYS A 26 -1.40 8.06 -14.45
N LEU A 27 -0.34 8.67 -13.92
CA LEU A 27 -0.35 9.99 -13.30
C LEU A 27 -0.03 11.08 -14.35
N SER A 28 -0.79 11.09 -15.45
CA SER A 28 -0.52 11.94 -16.63
C SER A 28 -0.54 13.44 -16.37
N SER A 29 -1.22 13.90 -15.32
CA SER A 29 -1.24 15.31 -14.91
C SER A 29 -0.03 15.72 -14.07
N ILE A 30 0.86 14.80 -13.71
CA ILE A 30 2.07 15.04 -12.93
C ILE A 30 3.28 14.88 -13.84
N ALA A 31 4.15 15.88 -13.88
CA ALA A 31 5.41 15.83 -14.63
C ALA A 31 6.44 14.91 -13.98
N ASP A 32 7.41 14.46 -14.77
CA ASP A 32 8.54 13.67 -14.29
C ASP A 32 9.36 14.50 -13.28
N ASN A 33 9.96 13.83 -12.29
CA ASN A 33 10.85 14.47 -11.31
C ASN A 33 10.22 15.68 -10.58
N THR A 34 8.96 15.57 -10.19
CA THR A 34 8.22 16.66 -9.54
C THR A 34 8.31 16.60 -8.01
N TYR A 35 8.22 15.40 -7.43
CA TYR A 35 8.08 15.22 -5.98
C TYR A 35 9.33 14.66 -5.31
N ASP A 36 9.56 15.07 -4.07
CA ASP A 36 10.69 14.59 -3.26
C ASP A 36 10.35 13.26 -2.55
N SER A 37 9.07 13.03 -2.24
CA SER A 37 8.59 11.82 -1.58
C SER A 37 7.29 11.32 -2.20
N TYR A 38 7.13 10.00 -2.25
CA TYR A 38 5.92 9.31 -2.67
C TYR A 38 5.52 8.33 -1.59
N THR A 39 4.31 8.49 -1.05
CA THR A 39 3.76 7.60 -0.01
C THR A 39 2.47 6.95 -0.47
N ILE A 40 2.34 5.64 -0.29
CA ILE A 40 1.08 4.91 -0.46
C ILE A 40 0.85 3.99 0.73
N ALA A 41 -0.35 4.05 1.30
CA ALA A 41 -0.72 3.27 2.48
C ALA A 41 -2.01 2.50 2.23
N PHE A 42 -1.94 1.17 2.33
CA PHE A 42 -3.05 0.24 2.14
C PHE A 42 -3.81 0.42 0.82
N GLY A 43 -3.14 0.93 -0.21
CA GLY A 43 -3.73 1.25 -1.51
C GLY A 43 -3.19 0.40 -2.64
N ILE A 44 -1.91 0.02 -2.59
CA ILE A 44 -1.22 -0.56 -3.76
C ILE A 44 -1.74 -1.96 -4.10
N ARG A 45 -2.25 -2.72 -3.12
CA ARG A 45 -2.86 -4.03 -3.38
C ARG A 45 -4.14 -3.96 -4.23
N ASN A 46 -4.76 -2.79 -4.33
CA ASN A 46 -6.01 -2.58 -5.07
C ASN A 46 -5.79 -2.03 -6.48
N VAL A 47 -4.53 -1.85 -6.92
CA VAL A 47 -4.24 -1.47 -8.31
C VAL A 47 -4.23 -2.73 -9.18
N THR A 48 -4.61 -2.58 -10.45
CA THR A 48 -4.70 -3.72 -11.37
C THR A 48 -3.31 -4.18 -11.80
N HIS A 49 -2.40 -3.22 -12.02
CA HIS A 49 -1.03 -3.44 -12.45
C HIS A 49 -0.04 -2.74 -11.52
N ILE A 50 0.42 -3.47 -10.50
CA ILE A 50 1.37 -2.95 -9.50
C ILE A 50 2.66 -2.46 -10.17
N ASP A 51 3.14 -3.15 -11.19
CA ASP A 51 4.36 -2.77 -11.92
C ASP A 51 4.23 -1.39 -12.60
N LYS A 52 3.05 -1.07 -13.15
CA LYS A 52 2.78 0.25 -13.75
C LYS A 52 2.71 1.33 -12.69
N ALA A 53 2.03 1.06 -11.57
CA ALA A 53 1.96 2.00 -10.46
C ALA A 53 3.35 2.31 -9.87
N LEU A 54 4.22 1.30 -9.73
CA LEU A 54 5.60 1.50 -9.27
C LEU A 54 6.44 2.30 -10.27
N LYS A 55 6.28 2.07 -11.58
CA LYS A 55 6.95 2.88 -12.62
C LYS A 55 6.49 4.33 -12.60
N GLU A 56 5.20 4.58 -12.43
CA GLU A 56 4.68 5.94 -12.28
C GLU A 56 5.20 6.62 -11.02
N ALA A 57 5.24 5.91 -9.89
CA ALA A 57 5.85 6.40 -8.66
C ALA A 57 7.33 6.78 -8.87
N TYR A 58 8.08 5.95 -9.59
CA TYR A 58 9.47 6.25 -9.96
C TYR A 58 9.59 7.46 -10.89
N ARG A 59 8.72 7.57 -11.91
CA ARG A 59 8.73 8.68 -12.88
C ARG A 59 8.53 10.02 -12.20
N VAL A 60 7.53 10.13 -11.33
CA VAL A 60 7.16 11.41 -10.68
C VAL A 60 8.12 11.85 -9.58
N LEU A 61 8.93 10.94 -9.02
CA LEU A 61 9.94 11.26 -8.02
C LEU A 61 11.17 11.93 -8.66
N LYS A 62 11.78 12.89 -7.97
CA LYS A 62 13.08 13.47 -8.33
C LYS A 62 14.23 12.46 -8.10
N PRO A 63 15.39 12.62 -8.77
CA PRO A 63 16.64 11.99 -8.31
C PRO A 63 16.91 12.35 -6.85
N GLY A 64 17.24 11.35 -6.03
CA GLY A 64 17.33 11.44 -4.58
C GLY A 64 15.98 11.28 -3.83
N GLY A 65 14.86 11.24 -4.55
CA GLY A 65 13.52 11.13 -3.98
C GLY A 65 13.24 9.76 -3.38
N GLN A 66 12.35 9.73 -2.39
CA GLN A 66 12.04 8.54 -1.60
C GLN A 66 10.63 7.99 -1.88
N PHE A 67 10.54 6.69 -2.14
CA PHE A 67 9.30 5.94 -2.17
C PHE A 67 9.08 5.21 -0.84
N MET A 68 7.87 5.27 -0.29
CA MET A 68 7.44 4.54 0.89
C MET A 68 6.06 3.92 0.67
N CYS A 69 5.95 2.62 0.92
CA CYS A 69 4.72 1.86 0.79
C CYS A 69 4.42 1.10 2.09
N LEU A 70 3.28 1.38 2.71
CA LEU A 70 2.75 0.62 3.84
C LEU A 70 1.65 -0.31 3.31
N GLU A 71 1.84 -1.62 3.39
CA GLU A 71 0.85 -2.57 2.89
C GLU A 71 0.84 -3.87 3.71
N PHE A 72 -0.25 -4.63 3.63
CA PHE A 72 -0.27 -5.98 4.17
C PHE A 72 0.79 -6.86 3.51
N SER A 73 1.36 -7.77 4.29
CA SER A 73 2.34 -8.73 3.80
C SER A 73 2.15 -10.10 4.44
N GLN A 74 3.12 -10.99 4.28
CA GLN A 74 3.02 -12.35 4.78
C GLN A 74 3.72 -12.50 6.14
N VAL A 75 3.03 -13.14 7.08
CA VAL A 75 3.62 -13.52 8.37
C VAL A 75 4.74 -14.53 8.11
N GLN A 76 5.98 -14.19 8.51
CA GLN A 76 7.17 -14.99 8.16
C GLN A 76 7.29 -16.29 8.96
N ASN A 77 6.69 -16.36 10.16
CA ASN A 77 6.70 -17.57 10.97
C ASN A 77 5.57 -18.50 10.53
N GLU A 78 5.89 -19.68 9.97
CA GLU A 78 4.92 -20.63 9.43
C GLU A 78 3.87 -21.09 10.46
N ASN A 79 4.27 -21.30 11.71
CA ASN A 79 3.34 -21.68 12.78
C ASN A 79 2.37 -20.54 13.12
N LEU A 80 2.90 -19.31 13.13
CA LEU A 80 2.11 -18.11 13.38
C LEU A 80 1.21 -17.77 12.19
N ARG A 81 1.67 -18.05 10.96
CA ARG A 81 0.90 -17.92 9.72
C ARG A 81 -0.26 -18.89 9.70
N TRP A 82 -0.06 -20.15 10.08
CA TRP A 82 -1.15 -21.12 10.17
C TRP A 82 -2.20 -20.68 11.20
N LEU A 83 -1.76 -20.23 12.38
CA LEU A 83 -2.67 -19.75 13.43
C LEU A 83 -3.41 -18.47 13.00
N TYR A 84 -2.70 -17.54 12.34
CA TYR A 84 -3.27 -16.31 11.81
C TYR A 84 -4.26 -16.59 10.68
N ASP A 85 -3.97 -17.54 9.78
CA ASP A 85 -4.87 -17.93 8.70
C ASP A 85 -6.14 -18.57 9.26
N GLN A 86 -6.03 -19.46 10.25
CA GLN A 86 -7.20 -20.07 10.91
C GLN A 86 -8.05 -19.03 11.64
N TYR A 87 -7.41 -18.14 12.41
CA TYR A 87 -8.10 -17.06 13.11
C TYR A 87 -8.72 -16.06 12.12
N SER A 88 -7.99 -15.65 11.09
CA SER A 88 -8.47 -14.67 10.11
C SER A 88 -9.59 -15.22 9.24
N PHE A 89 -9.57 -16.49 8.83
CA PHE A 89 -10.66 -17.07 8.04
C PHE A 89 -11.95 -17.25 8.83
N GLN A 90 -11.85 -17.61 10.11
CA GLN A 90 -13.04 -17.95 10.92
C GLN A 90 -13.55 -16.76 11.73
N ALA A 91 -12.67 -15.95 12.30
CA ALA A 91 -13.05 -14.90 13.24
C ALA A 91 -13.30 -13.55 12.55
N ILE A 92 -12.47 -13.13 11.58
CA ILE A 92 -12.58 -11.78 11.00
C ILE A 92 -13.85 -11.60 10.14
N PRO A 93 -14.23 -12.50 9.22
CA PRO A 93 -15.47 -12.36 8.44
C PRO A 93 -16.72 -12.45 9.32
N VAL A 94 -16.70 -13.33 10.33
CA VAL A 94 -17.82 -13.53 11.26
C VAL A 94 -17.98 -12.30 12.17
N MET A 95 -16.89 -11.74 12.70
CA MET A 95 -16.92 -10.48 13.45
C MET A 95 -17.30 -9.29 12.56
N GLY A 96 -16.82 -9.23 11.33
CA GLY A 96 -17.20 -8.20 10.35
C GLY A 96 -18.68 -8.25 9.98
N GLN A 97 -19.28 -9.44 9.95
CA GLN A 97 -20.71 -9.63 9.76
C GLN A 97 -21.52 -9.27 11.01
N LEU A 98 -21.03 -9.60 12.21
CA LEU A 98 -21.68 -9.29 13.48
C LEU A 98 -21.62 -7.80 13.85
N ILE A 99 -20.51 -7.11 13.53
CA ILE A 99 -20.27 -5.71 13.95
C ILE A 99 -20.63 -4.71 12.85
N ALA A 100 -20.26 -4.99 11.60
CA ALA A 100 -20.42 -4.04 10.49
C ALA A 100 -21.44 -4.51 9.43
N GLY A 101 -22.01 -5.71 9.56
CA GLY A 101 -22.96 -6.27 8.60
C GLY A 101 -22.38 -6.55 7.21
N GLN A 102 -21.05 -6.51 7.03
CA GLN A 102 -20.42 -6.50 5.69
C GLN A 102 -19.43 -7.65 5.49
N TRP A 103 -19.95 -8.88 5.49
CA TRP A 103 -19.16 -10.11 5.28
C TRP A 103 -18.25 -10.08 4.03
N LYS A 104 -18.77 -9.61 2.89
CA LYS A 104 -18.02 -9.56 1.61
C LYS A 104 -16.79 -8.64 1.65
N ALA A 105 -16.86 -7.52 2.36
CA ALA A 105 -15.73 -6.57 2.43
C ALA A 105 -14.56 -7.18 3.20
N TYR A 106 -14.84 -7.95 4.26
CA TYR A 106 -13.83 -8.64 5.04
C TYR A 106 -13.29 -9.90 4.35
N GLN A 107 -14.11 -10.63 3.60
CA GLN A 107 -13.61 -11.72 2.76
C GLN A 107 -12.64 -11.20 1.69
N TYR A 108 -13.00 -10.11 1.00
CA TYR A 108 -12.11 -9.46 0.02
C TYR A 108 -10.79 -8.99 0.65
N LEU A 109 -10.84 -8.49 1.89
CA LEU A 109 -9.63 -8.14 2.63
C LEU A 109 -8.70 -9.36 2.76
N VAL A 110 -9.20 -10.49 3.25
CA VAL A 110 -8.40 -11.72 3.41
C VAL A 110 -7.88 -12.25 2.07
N GLU A 111 -8.69 -12.23 1.02
CA GLU A 111 -8.28 -12.66 -0.32
C GLU A 111 -7.21 -11.74 -0.92
N SER A 112 -7.36 -10.42 -0.79
CA SER A 112 -6.40 -9.43 -1.27
C SER A 112 -5.04 -9.55 -0.58
N ILE A 113 -5.03 -9.88 0.72
CA ILE A 113 -3.80 -10.12 1.50
C ILE A 113 -3.06 -11.35 0.96
N ARG A 114 -3.78 -12.40 0.56
CA ARG A 114 -3.18 -13.64 0.04
C ARG A 114 -2.64 -13.51 -1.37
N GLN A 115 -3.27 -12.69 -2.21
CA GLN A 115 -2.81 -12.45 -3.59
C GLN A 115 -1.63 -11.47 -3.65
N PHE A 116 -1.42 -10.67 -2.60
CA PHE A 116 -0.32 -9.72 -2.56
C PHE A 116 1.03 -10.44 -2.43
N PRO A 117 2.07 -10.00 -3.18
CA PRO A 117 3.41 -10.57 -3.08
C PRO A 117 3.95 -10.50 -1.65
N ASN A 118 4.79 -11.48 -1.29
CA ASN A 118 5.51 -11.42 -0.02
C ASN A 118 6.53 -10.26 0.00
N GLN A 119 7.14 -10.02 1.15
CA GLN A 119 8.05 -8.89 1.36
C GLN A 119 9.19 -8.83 0.34
N GLU A 120 9.83 -9.97 0.07
CA GLU A 120 10.98 -10.08 -0.84
C GLU A 120 10.55 -9.94 -2.30
N GLU A 121 9.45 -10.58 -2.68
CA GLU A 121 8.89 -10.47 -4.02
C GLU A 121 8.51 -9.02 -4.35
N PHE A 122 7.87 -8.34 -3.40
CA PHE A 122 7.48 -6.94 -3.56
C PHE A 122 8.69 -6.00 -3.55
N ALA A 123 9.68 -6.25 -2.70
CA ALA A 123 10.96 -5.52 -2.75
C ALA A 123 11.62 -5.66 -4.12
N GLY A 124 11.67 -6.87 -4.68
CA GLY A 124 12.17 -7.11 -6.03
C GLY A 124 11.35 -6.42 -7.12
N MET A 125 10.03 -6.25 -6.94
CA MET A 125 9.21 -5.45 -7.86
C MET A 125 9.60 -3.97 -7.82
N ILE A 126 9.85 -3.43 -6.63
CA ILE A 126 10.30 -2.04 -6.43
C ILE A 126 11.67 -1.83 -7.09
N GLU A 127 12.61 -2.77 -6.90
CA GLU A 127 13.92 -2.72 -7.56
C GLU A 127 13.80 -2.75 -9.09
N ARG A 128 12.96 -3.65 -9.63
CA ARG A 128 12.71 -3.74 -11.09
C ARG A 128 12.07 -2.48 -11.67
N ALA A 129 11.39 -1.66 -10.86
CA ALA A 129 10.86 -0.37 -11.30
C ALA A 129 11.94 0.71 -11.41
N GLY A 130 13.15 0.47 -10.90
CA GLY A 130 14.31 1.36 -11.00
C GLY A 130 14.78 1.95 -9.66
N PHE A 131 14.09 1.63 -8.56
CA PHE A 131 14.50 2.10 -7.23
C PHE A 131 15.74 1.35 -6.73
N ALA A 132 16.59 2.07 -6.01
CA ALA A 132 17.76 1.54 -5.33
C ALA A 132 17.60 1.59 -3.80
N PHE A 133 18.50 0.89 -3.10
CA PHE A 133 18.52 0.79 -1.64
C PHE A 133 17.17 0.36 -1.07
N VAL A 134 16.52 -0.59 -1.73
CA VAL A 134 15.20 -1.07 -1.34
C VAL A 134 15.32 -1.84 -0.04
N ARG A 135 14.45 -1.51 0.92
CA ARG A 135 14.40 -2.16 2.23
C ARG A 135 12.95 -2.37 2.61
N HIS A 136 12.71 -3.34 3.49
CA HIS A 136 11.41 -3.50 4.11
C HIS A 136 11.55 -3.66 5.62
N GLU A 137 10.55 -3.19 6.35
CA GLU A 137 10.43 -3.36 7.80
C GLU A 137 9.09 -4.02 8.11
N ASN A 138 9.15 -5.14 8.83
CA ASN A 138 7.95 -5.88 9.22
C ASN A 138 7.34 -5.29 10.50
N LEU A 139 6.04 -5.02 10.43
CA LEU A 139 5.21 -4.62 11.56
C LEU A 139 4.32 -5.79 11.98
N THR A 140 4.11 -5.93 13.30
CA THR A 140 3.23 -6.95 13.88
C THR A 140 3.53 -8.35 13.32
N PHE A 141 4.80 -8.78 13.43
CA PHE A 141 5.27 -10.09 12.95
C PHE A 141 5.10 -10.35 11.44
N GLY A 142 4.97 -9.29 10.62
CA GLY A 142 4.89 -9.38 9.17
C GLY A 142 3.46 -9.35 8.61
N VAL A 143 2.45 -9.13 9.45
CA VAL A 143 1.07 -8.86 8.96
C VAL A 143 1.06 -7.62 8.06
N VAL A 144 1.84 -6.61 8.41
CA VAL A 144 2.03 -5.38 7.63
C VAL A 144 3.53 -5.18 7.44
N ALA A 145 3.93 -4.63 6.29
CA ALA A 145 5.30 -4.23 6.04
C ALA A 145 5.35 -2.80 5.49
N ILE A 146 6.41 -2.08 5.85
CA ILE A 146 6.79 -0.83 5.20
C ILE A 146 7.92 -1.14 4.23
N HIS A 147 7.72 -0.91 2.95
CA HIS A 147 8.77 -0.96 1.94
C HIS A 147 9.22 0.45 1.61
N CYS A 148 10.53 0.66 1.52
CA CYS A 148 11.12 1.92 1.11
C CYS A 148 12.15 1.73 -0.01
N GLY A 149 12.31 2.73 -0.86
CA GLY A 149 13.29 2.76 -1.95
C GLY A 149 13.62 4.19 -2.36
N HIS A 150 14.77 4.37 -3.03
CA HIS A 150 15.22 5.69 -3.48
C HIS A 150 15.41 5.71 -4.99
N LYS A 151 15.06 6.82 -5.62
CA LYS A 151 15.44 7.10 -7.00
C LYS A 151 16.85 7.67 -7.00
N LEU A 152 17.76 7.07 -7.77
CA LEU A 152 19.13 7.59 -7.97
C LEU A 152 19.18 8.56 -9.15
#